data_AF-A0A101J519-F1
#
_entry.id   AF-A0A101J519-F1
#
_cell.length_a   1.000
_cell.length_b   1.000
_cell.length_c   1.000
_cell.angle_alpha   90.00
_cell.angle_beta   90.00
_cell.angle_gamma   90.00
#
_symmetry.space_group_name_H-M   'P 1'
#
loop_
_entity.id
_entity.type
_entity.pdbx_description
1 polymer ?
#
loop_
_entity_poly.entity_id
_entity_poly.type
_entity_poly.pdbx_seq_one_letter_code
_entity_poly.pdbx_strand_id
1 'polypeptide(L)'
;MRRFYLPMMMLLLLTALHAQDIQVKQDSLRLKTGKATEQEIDSLTIDRNETVPLRLPRLNPAENLEPKFTPYQRHIVTINRESSNTLLPSIQWSGAASDRINSKSRTAVATMLPASNLLLYGSATLGLVETPYFGKANYYNLNAGAQYLLSPQLKLGASASYYSDFGVLPLWSTGLDASYHVSRNLQIDGGLIYMQTAGNMFGLSQSAVTMDLHGRYRLNDDWFLNAYGGMPVMQQNNRPGIPMMPVMNTPYYGGSVEYWFNSTTGVESGVIWMRDMFTGKMRPQPKLELLFRPGR
;
A
#
# COMPACT_ATOMS: atom_id res chain seq x y z
N MET A 1 57.19 -16.21 -34.65
CA MET A 1 56.60 -15.82 -33.35
C MET A 1 55.10 -15.82 -33.51
N ARG A 2 54.43 -16.73 -32.80
CA ARG A 2 53.06 -17.18 -33.01
C ARG A 2 52.20 -16.70 -31.83
N ARG A 3 50.97 -16.27 -32.13
CA ARG A 3 49.76 -16.27 -31.27
C ARG A 3 49.71 -15.26 -30.11
N PHE A 4 49.09 -14.10 -30.34
CA PHE A 4 48.39 -13.32 -29.29
C PHE A 4 47.26 -12.41 -29.83
N TYR A 5 46.55 -12.82 -30.89
CA TYR A 5 45.37 -12.07 -31.39
C TYR A 5 44.01 -12.66 -30.92
N LEU A 6 44.04 -13.69 -30.07
CA LEU A 6 42.85 -14.39 -29.60
C LEU A 6 42.11 -13.78 -28.39
N PRO A 7 42.73 -13.00 -27.47
CA PRO A 7 41.96 -12.45 -26.35
C PRO A 7 41.18 -11.18 -26.71
N MET A 8 41.54 -10.47 -27.79
CA MET A 8 40.86 -9.24 -28.20
C MET A 8 39.60 -9.49 -29.05
N MET A 9 39.51 -10.66 -29.70
CA MET A 9 38.31 -11.07 -30.46
C MET A 9 37.22 -11.67 -29.56
N MET A 10 37.56 -12.11 -28.34
CA MET A 10 36.60 -12.67 -27.37
C MET A 10 35.91 -11.60 -26.51
N LEU A 11 36.47 -10.38 -26.40
CA LEU A 11 35.84 -9.28 -25.66
C LEU A 11 34.76 -8.53 -26.46
N LEU A 12 34.72 -8.70 -27.79
CA LEU A 12 33.73 -8.07 -28.69
C LEU A 12 32.48 -8.95 -28.94
N LEU A 13 32.43 -10.17 -28.39
CA LEU A 13 31.32 -11.12 -28.55
C LEU A 13 30.35 -11.17 -27.36
N LEU A 14 30.52 -10.32 -26.33
CA LEU A 14 29.66 -10.28 -25.13
C LEU A 14 28.82 -9.01 -25.00
N THR A 15 28.89 -8.09 -25.96
CA THR A 15 27.97 -6.94 -26.05
C THR A 15 26.91 -7.19 -27.10
N ALA A 16 25.93 -8.04 -26.77
CA ALA A 16 24.65 -8.08 -27.45
C ALA A 16 23.54 -7.97 -26.40
N LEU A 17 23.29 -6.72 -26.00
CA LEU A 17 22.03 -6.28 -25.41
C LEU A 17 20.87 -6.93 -26.19
N HIS A 18 20.19 -7.88 -25.58
CA HIS A 18 18.89 -8.31 -26.05
C HIS A 18 17.86 -7.33 -25.51
N ALA A 19 17.68 -6.22 -26.21
CA ALA A 19 16.40 -5.55 -26.22
C ALA A 19 15.45 -6.48 -26.98
N GLN A 20 14.45 -7.02 -26.30
CA GLN A 20 13.33 -7.66 -26.99
C GLN A 20 12.51 -6.54 -27.65
N ASP A 21 12.79 -6.31 -28.94
CA ASP A 21 11.85 -5.62 -29.82
C ASP A 21 10.61 -6.50 -29.98
N ILE A 22 9.51 -6.09 -29.35
CA ILE A 22 8.20 -6.64 -29.67
C ILE A 22 7.70 -5.92 -30.93
N GLN A 23 7.58 -6.68 -32.02
CA GLN A 23 6.99 -6.23 -33.27
C GLN A 23 5.57 -5.72 -33.03
N VAL A 24 5.33 -4.43 -33.31
CA VAL A 24 4.00 -3.85 -33.40
C VAL A 24 3.30 -4.47 -34.60
N LYS A 25 2.36 -5.39 -34.34
CA LYS A 25 1.40 -5.83 -35.34
C LYS A 25 0.23 -4.86 -35.33
N GLN A 26 0.15 -3.99 -36.33
CA GLN A 26 -1.11 -3.34 -36.68
C GLN A 26 -2.06 -4.42 -37.18
N ASP A 27 -3.09 -4.73 -36.41
CA ASP A 27 -4.26 -5.43 -36.93
C ASP A 27 -5.53 -4.67 -36.53
N SER A 28 -6.16 -4.14 -37.57
CA SER A 28 -7.41 -3.40 -37.63
C SER A 28 -8.57 -4.14 -36.95
N LEU A 29 -9.15 -3.53 -35.90
CA LEU A 29 -10.48 -3.90 -35.40
C LEU A 29 -11.44 -2.71 -35.56
N ARG A 30 -12.39 -2.90 -36.49
CA ARG A 30 -13.54 -2.05 -36.74
C ARG A 30 -14.33 -1.84 -35.44
N LEU A 31 -14.43 -0.58 -35.00
CA LEU A 31 -15.42 -0.14 -34.02
C LEU A 31 -16.82 -0.35 -34.59
N LYS A 32 -17.54 -1.37 -34.09
CA LYS A 32 -19.01 -1.39 -34.12
C LYS A 32 -19.50 -0.78 -32.83
N THR A 33 -20.11 0.39 -32.95
CA THR A 33 -20.95 1.04 -31.94
C THR A 33 -22.08 0.08 -31.53
N GLY A 34 -22.15 -0.23 -30.23
CA GLY A 34 -23.15 -1.13 -29.67
C GLY A 34 -23.37 -0.85 -28.19
N LYS A 35 -24.54 -0.25 -27.91
CA LYS A 35 -25.27 -0.03 -26.65
C LYS A 35 -24.61 -0.49 -25.34
N ALA A 36 -24.51 0.46 -24.41
CA ALA A 36 -24.31 0.22 -22.98
C ALA A 36 -25.39 -0.74 -22.46
N THR A 37 -24.97 -1.96 -22.11
CA THR A 37 -25.80 -2.91 -21.38
C THR A 37 -25.29 -2.95 -19.93
N GLU A 38 -26.25 -2.91 -19.03
CA GLU A 38 -26.11 -2.88 -17.57
C GLU A 38 -25.02 -3.84 -17.07
N GLN A 39 -24.04 -3.30 -16.34
CA GLN A 39 -23.08 -4.10 -15.59
C GLN A 39 -23.79 -4.69 -14.37
N GLU A 40 -24.14 -5.96 -14.47
CA GLU A 40 -24.45 -6.85 -13.34
C GLU A 40 -23.20 -6.95 -12.47
N ILE A 41 -23.21 -6.29 -11.30
CA ILE A 41 -22.08 -6.32 -10.36
C ILE A 41 -22.29 -7.50 -9.43
N ASP A 42 -21.77 -8.66 -9.83
CA ASP A 42 -21.99 -9.93 -9.14
C ASP A 42 -20.73 -10.40 -8.42
N SER A 43 -20.77 -10.46 -7.08
CA SER A 43 -19.71 -10.98 -6.21
C SER A 43 -18.30 -10.39 -6.46
N LEU A 44 -17.25 -10.90 -5.82
CA LEU A 44 -15.86 -10.60 -6.21
C LEU A 44 -15.57 -11.29 -7.57
N THR A 45 -16.36 -11.00 -8.60
CA THR A 45 -15.94 -11.16 -10.00
C THR A 45 -14.91 -10.08 -10.27
N ILE A 46 -13.76 -10.28 -9.66
CA ILE A 46 -12.49 -9.78 -10.13
C ILE A 46 -12.40 -10.31 -11.55
N ASP A 47 -12.65 -9.45 -12.53
CA ASP A 47 -12.25 -9.68 -13.92
C ASP A 47 -10.82 -10.24 -13.87
N ARG A 48 -10.46 -11.25 -14.66
CA ARG A 48 -9.21 -12.04 -14.52
C ARG A 48 -7.89 -11.24 -14.38
N ASN A 49 -7.92 -9.92 -14.56
CA ASN A 49 -6.82 -8.98 -14.44
C ASN A 49 -7.06 -7.83 -13.41
N GLU A 50 -8.07 -7.87 -12.55
CA GLU A 50 -8.30 -6.83 -11.55
C GLU A 50 -7.56 -7.08 -10.23
N THR A 51 -7.13 -5.98 -9.64
CA THR A 51 -6.13 -5.96 -8.58
C THR A 51 -6.78 -5.59 -7.26
N VAL A 52 -6.64 -6.44 -6.24
CA VAL A 52 -7.22 -6.14 -4.93
C VAL A 52 -6.26 -5.24 -4.15
N PRO A 53 -6.70 -4.04 -3.71
CA PRO A 53 -5.87 -3.18 -2.87
C PRO A 53 -5.72 -3.82 -1.48
N LEU A 54 -4.53 -4.32 -1.20
CA LEU A 54 -4.15 -4.79 0.13
C LEU A 54 -3.56 -3.65 0.95
N ARG A 55 -3.99 -3.57 2.22
CA ARG A 55 -3.31 -2.77 3.24
C ARG A 55 -2.12 -3.59 3.75
N LEU A 56 -0.97 -3.42 3.09
CA LEU A 56 0.29 -3.96 3.57
C LEU A 56 1.03 -2.92 4.43
N PRO A 57 1.94 -3.36 5.31
CA PRO A 57 2.84 -2.48 6.03
C PRO A 57 3.64 -1.61 5.09
N ARG A 58 4.08 -0.47 5.62
CA ARG A 58 5.01 0.40 4.90
C ARG A 58 6.27 -0.36 4.56
N LEU A 59 6.70 -0.20 3.32
CA LEU A 59 7.92 -0.81 2.81
C LEU A 59 9.15 -0.27 3.55
N ASN A 60 9.10 0.97 4.05
CA ASN A 60 10.10 1.57 4.92
C ASN A 60 9.47 1.98 6.27
N PRO A 61 9.85 1.39 7.41
CA PRO A 61 9.29 1.73 8.72
C PRO A 61 9.70 3.12 9.20
N ALA A 62 10.76 3.74 8.65
CA ALA A 62 11.03 5.15 8.93
C ALA A 62 9.91 6.06 8.39
N GLU A 63 9.13 5.60 7.41
CA GLU A 63 7.91 6.31 7.02
C GLU A 63 6.90 6.37 8.16
N ASN A 64 6.94 5.49 9.17
CA ASN A 64 6.08 5.63 10.36
C ASN A 64 6.49 6.81 11.24
N LEU A 65 7.74 7.26 11.15
CA LEU A 65 8.24 8.48 11.80
C LEU A 65 7.91 9.73 10.98
N GLU A 66 7.79 9.55 9.65
CA GLU A 66 7.29 10.59 8.78
C GLU A 66 5.78 10.73 8.94
N PRO A 67 5.29 11.96 8.82
CA PRO A 67 3.87 12.14 8.97
C PRO A 67 3.09 11.43 7.85
N LYS A 68 1.94 10.84 8.21
CA LYS A 68 1.18 9.97 7.30
C LYS A 68 0.46 10.80 6.23
N PHE A 69 1.15 11.09 5.13
CA PHE A 69 0.61 11.88 4.01
C PHE A 69 -0.24 11.09 3.02
N THR A 70 -0.22 9.76 3.11
CA THR A 70 -0.94 8.88 2.20
C THR A 70 -1.74 7.87 3.00
N PRO A 71 -3.08 7.90 2.92
CA PRO A 71 -3.90 6.97 3.66
C PRO A 71 -3.96 5.57 3.02
N TYR A 72 -3.39 5.36 1.83
CA TYR A 72 -3.47 4.06 1.15
C TYR A 72 -2.18 3.71 0.39
N GLN A 73 -1.25 3.02 1.05
CA GLN A 73 -0.28 2.19 0.31
C GLN A 73 -1.05 0.98 -0.24
N ARG A 74 -1.69 1.17 -1.39
CA ARG A 74 -2.42 0.10 -2.08
C ARG A 74 -1.39 -0.81 -2.72
N HIS A 75 -1.17 -1.97 -2.11
CA HIS A 75 -0.52 -3.04 -2.84
C HIS A 75 -1.55 -3.68 -3.75
N ILE A 76 -1.24 -3.64 -5.03
CA ILE A 76 -2.05 -4.16 -6.11
C ILE A 76 -1.58 -5.59 -6.33
N VAL A 77 -2.39 -6.58 -5.93
CA VAL A 77 -2.11 -7.99 -6.22
C VAL A 77 -3.08 -8.46 -7.29
N THR A 78 -2.52 -8.94 -8.41
CA THR A 78 -3.27 -9.58 -9.49
C THR A 78 -3.58 -11.01 -9.10
N ILE A 79 -4.86 -11.36 -9.12
CA ILE A 79 -5.30 -12.70 -8.73
C ILE A 79 -5.63 -13.53 -9.97
N ASN A 80 -4.76 -14.50 -10.29
CA ASN A 80 -5.02 -15.51 -11.31
C ASN A 80 -5.75 -16.72 -10.71
N ARG A 81 -7.07 -16.80 -10.90
CA ARG A 81 -7.85 -17.97 -10.48
C ARG A 81 -7.60 -19.13 -11.44
N GLU A 82 -6.61 -19.96 -11.14
CA GLU A 82 -6.49 -21.25 -11.81
C GLU A 82 -7.59 -22.18 -11.30
N SER A 83 -8.38 -22.71 -12.24
CA SER A 83 -9.38 -23.75 -12.01
C SER A 83 -8.69 -25.07 -11.67
N SER A 84 -8.04 -25.14 -10.52
CA SER A 84 -7.42 -26.35 -10.00
C SER A 84 -8.42 -27.09 -9.11
N ASN A 85 -8.66 -28.37 -9.40
CA ASN A 85 -9.56 -29.27 -8.66
C ASN A 85 -8.91 -29.73 -7.31
N THR A 86 -8.21 -28.83 -6.64
CA THR A 86 -7.47 -29.12 -5.39
C THR A 86 -8.35 -28.81 -4.17
N LEU A 87 -8.21 -29.63 -3.12
CA LEU A 87 -8.92 -29.48 -1.83
C LEU A 87 -8.61 -28.16 -1.11
N LEU A 88 -7.51 -27.49 -1.49
CA LEU A 88 -7.09 -26.22 -0.93
C LEU A 88 -6.90 -25.21 -2.08
N PRO A 89 -7.30 -23.94 -1.89
CA PRO A 89 -7.10 -22.91 -2.90
C PRO A 89 -5.61 -22.69 -3.14
N SER A 90 -5.22 -22.33 -4.37
CA SER A 90 -3.84 -22.03 -4.68
C SER A 90 -3.36 -20.77 -3.95
N ILE A 91 -2.12 -20.82 -3.46
CA ILE A 91 -1.41 -19.67 -2.89
C ILE A 91 -0.70 -18.96 -4.03
N GLN A 92 -1.03 -17.69 -4.22
CA GLN A 92 -0.34 -16.82 -5.17
C GLN A 92 0.75 -16.04 -4.46
N TRP A 93 1.93 -16.02 -5.06
CA TRP A 93 3.07 -15.28 -4.54
C TRP A 93 3.32 -14.07 -5.41
N SER A 94 3.52 -12.92 -4.78
CA SER A 94 3.95 -11.69 -5.44
C SER A 94 5.08 -11.04 -4.66
N GLY A 95 5.88 -10.24 -5.35
CA GLY A 95 7.02 -9.54 -4.77
C GLY A 95 6.91 -8.04 -5.01
N ALA A 96 7.21 -7.25 -3.99
CA ALA A 96 7.39 -5.81 -4.12
C ALA A 96 8.81 -5.42 -3.69
N ALA A 97 9.36 -4.41 -4.35
CA ALA A 97 10.66 -3.85 -4.01
C ALA A 97 10.53 -2.32 -3.92
N SER A 98 11.15 -1.73 -2.90
CA SER A 98 11.31 -0.29 -2.80
C SER A 98 12.79 0.03 -2.71
N ASP A 99 13.28 0.82 -3.67
CA ASP A 99 14.64 1.33 -3.68
C ASP A 99 14.58 2.86 -3.64
N ARG A 100 14.67 3.41 -2.42
CA ARG A 100 14.82 4.85 -2.17
C ARG A 100 16.28 5.16 -1.84
N ILE A 101 16.64 6.44 -1.93
CA ILE A 101 17.99 6.94 -1.66
C ILE A 101 18.49 6.46 -0.28
N ASN A 102 17.62 6.51 0.72
CA ASN A 102 17.95 6.20 2.12
C ASN A 102 17.36 4.87 2.60
N SER A 103 16.71 4.08 1.74
CA SER A 103 16.11 2.81 2.17
C SER A 103 15.96 1.82 1.02
N LYS A 104 16.29 0.55 1.26
CA LYS A 104 16.01 -0.55 0.34
C LYS A 104 15.16 -1.60 1.05
N SER A 105 14.12 -2.08 0.39
CA SER A 105 13.26 -3.10 0.95
C SER A 105 12.78 -4.09 -0.10
N ARG A 106 12.53 -5.32 0.35
CA ARG A 106 11.98 -6.41 -0.45
C ARG A 106 10.86 -7.05 0.36
N THR A 107 9.71 -7.23 -0.28
CA THR A 107 8.52 -7.79 0.34
C THR A 107 8.06 -8.98 -0.47
N ALA A 108 7.89 -10.10 0.21
CA ALA A 108 7.18 -11.26 -0.31
C ALA A 108 5.74 -11.20 0.20
N VAL A 109 4.78 -11.40 -0.69
CA VAL A 109 3.35 -11.40 -0.38
C VAL A 109 2.76 -12.73 -0.86
N ALA A 110 2.04 -13.40 0.02
CA ALA A 110 1.26 -14.58 -0.28
C ALA A 110 -0.23 -14.23 -0.17
N THR A 111 -1.01 -14.58 -1.17
CA THR A 111 -2.46 -14.38 -1.19
C THR A 111 -3.19 -15.67 -1.50
N MET A 112 -4.35 -15.87 -0.88
CA MET A 112 -5.20 -17.05 -1.07
C MET A 112 -6.67 -16.63 -1.06
N LEU A 113 -7.46 -17.18 -1.99
CA LEU A 113 -8.91 -17.00 -2.03
C LEU A 113 -9.63 -18.29 -1.60
N PRO A 114 -9.82 -18.53 -0.29
CA PRO A 114 -10.59 -19.69 0.20
C PRO A 114 -12.05 -19.69 -0.24
N ALA A 115 -12.64 -18.53 -0.45
CA ALA A 115 -13.99 -18.39 -0.98
C ALA A 115 -14.02 -17.25 -2.00
N SER A 116 -15.07 -17.18 -2.82
CA SER A 116 -15.22 -16.10 -3.81
C SER A 116 -15.21 -14.72 -3.14
N ASN A 117 -15.70 -14.60 -1.91
CA ASN A 117 -15.82 -13.35 -1.17
C ASN A 117 -14.78 -13.16 -0.06
N LEU A 118 -13.79 -14.05 0.08
CA LEU A 118 -12.80 -14.00 1.16
C LEU A 118 -11.38 -14.09 0.58
N LEU A 119 -10.58 -13.04 0.82
CA LEU A 119 -9.16 -12.98 0.51
C LEU A 119 -8.35 -13.03 1.79
N LEU A 120 -7.47 -14.02 1.90
CA LEU A 120 -6.46 -14.07 2.94
C LEU A 120 -5.12 -13.63 2.35
N TYR A 121 -4.36 -12.87 3.11
CA TYR A 121 -3.04 -12.43 2.69
C TYR A 121 -2.04 -12.45 3.85
N GLY A 122 -0.78 -12.71 3.51
CA GLY A 122 0.37 -12.62 4.39
C GLY A 122 1.49 -11.90 3.66
N SER A 123 2.27 -11.08 4.36
CA SER A 123 3.44 -10.44 3.80
C SER A 123 4.59 -10.40 4.80
N ALA A 124 5.80 -10.53 4.25
CA ALA A 124 7.05 -10.39 4.98
C ALA A 124 7.95 -9.43 4.21
N THR A 125 8.32 -8.33 4.87
CA THR A 125 9.22 -7.31 4.32
C THR A 125 10.53 -7.37 5.08
N LEU A 126 11.64 -7.40 4.35
CA LEU A 126 12.98 -7.21 4.87
C LEU A 126 13.57 -5.96 4.23
N GLY A 127 14.26 -5.14 5.02
CA GLY A 127 14.89 -3.97 4.47
C GLY A 127 16.02 -3.39 5.30
N LEU A 128 16.69 -2.46 4.65
CA LEU A 128 17.81 -1.68 5.13
C LEU A 128 17.42 -0.22 5.04
N VAL A 129 17.69 0.55 6.08
CA VAL A 129 17.53 2.00 6.08
C VAL A 129 18.84 2.65 6.48
N GLU A 130 19.08 3.84 5.96
CA GLU A 130 20.08 4.76 6.47
C GLU A 130 19.36 6.02 6.90
N THR A 131 19.21 6.21 8.22
CA THR A 131 18.56 7.40 8.76
C THR A 131 19.59 8.30 9.45
N PRO A 132 19.37 9.62 9.44
CA PRO A 132 20.21 10.54 10.23
C PRO A 132 20.20 10.22 11.75
N TYR A 133 19.14 9.59 12.25
CA TYR A 133 18.97 9.30 13.69
C TYR A 133 19.60 7.97 14.12
N PHE A 134 19.47 6.92 13.31
CA PHE A 134 19.90 5.55 13.65
C PHE A 134 21.10 5.07 12.84
N GLY A 135 21.60 5.87 11.90
CA GLY A 135 22.59 5.41 10.93
C GLY A 135 22.02 4.29 10.05
N LYS A 136 22.85 3.28 9.76
CA LYS A 136 22.44 2.09 8.99
C LYS A 136 21.78 1.07 9.91
N ALA A 137 20.53 0.73 9.61
CA ALA A 137 19.75 -0.22 10.39
C ALA A 137 18.97 -1.20 9.50
N ASN A 138 18.82 -2.42 10.01
CA ASN A 138 18.01 -3.46 9.39
C ASN A 138 16.63 -3.46 10.02
N TYR A 139 15.59 -3.73 9.23
CA TYR A 139 14.25 -3.91 9.75
C TYR A 139 13.54 -5.05 9.05
N TYR A 140 12.51 -5.55 9.73
CA TYR A 140 11.56 -6.46 9.13
C TYR A 140 10.15 -6.11 9.58
N ASN A 141 9.21 -6.27 8.66
CA ASN A 141 7.78 -6.09 8.91
C ASN A 141 7.06 -7.36 8.51
N LEU A 142 6.25 -7.90 9.41
CA LEU A 142 5.38 -9.04 9.15
C LEU A 142 3.95 -8.55 9.16
N ASN A 143 3.12 -9.10 8.30
CA ASN A 143 1.72 -8.78 8.28
C ASN A 143 0.88 -9.94 7.76
N ALA A 144 -0.31 -10.04 8.31
CA ALA A 144 -1.33 -10.96 7.85
C ALA A 144 -2.69 -10.29 7.95
N GLY A 145 -3.61 -10.67 7.09
CA GLY A 145 -4.95 -10.14 7.13
C GLY A 145 -5.93 -10.91 6.27
N ALA A 146 -7.18 -10.49 6.39
CA ALA A 146 -8.30 -11.00 5.65
C ALA A 146 -9.11 -9.84 5.11
N GLN A 147 -9.63 -9.96 3.89
CA GLN A 147 -10.64 -9.09 3.33
C GLN A 147 -11.86 -9.91 2.96
N TYR A 148 -13.02 -9.43 3.38
CA TYR A 148 -14.31 -10.05 3.14
C TYR A 148 -15.23 -9.09 2.39
N LEU A 149 -15.71 -9.50 1.22
CA LEU A 149 -16.72 -8.78 0.47
C LEU A 149 -18.11 -9.19 0.99
N LEU A 150 -18.73 -8.33 1.80
CA LEU A 150 -20.08 -8.59 2.31
C LEU A 150 -21.14 -8.34 1.24
N SER A 151 -20.95 -7.30 0.43
CA SER A 151 -21.79 -6.97 -0.73
C SER A 151 -20.94 -6.25 -1.78
N PRO A 152 -21.39 -6.10 -3.03
CA PRO A 152 -20.65 -5.36 -4.06
C PRO A 152 -20.25 -3.93 -3.63
N GLN A 153 -21.02 -3.33 -2.71
CA GLN A 153 -20.78 -1.98 -2.20
C GLN A 153 -20.00 -1.97 -0.89
N LEU A 154 -19.87 -3.08 -0.16
CA LEU A 154 -19.27 -3.14 1.18
C LEU A 154 -18.18 -4.20 1.30
N LYS A 155 -16.97 -3.73 1.57
CA LYS A 155 -15.80 -4.55 1.89
C LYS A 155 -15.41 -4.36 3.34
N LEU A 156 -15.07 -5.44 4.02
CA LEU A 156 -14.54 -5.44 5.38
C LEU A 156 -13.14 -6.03 5.36
N GLY A 157 -12.25 -5.50 6.18
CA GLY A 157 -10.87 -5.94 6.32
C GLY A 157 -10.51 -6.12 7.79
N ALA A 158 -9.67 -7.10 8.05
CA ALA A 158 -9.01 -7.28 9.33
C ALA A 158 -7.52 -7.54 9.07
N SER A 159 -6.64 -6.89 9.81
CA SER A 159 -5.21 -7.05 9.63
C SER A 159 -4.47 -7.03 10.96
N ALA A 160 -3.32 -7.69 10.97
CA ALA A 160 -2.33 -7.61 12.02
C ALA A 160 -0.96 -7.39 11.39
N SER A 161 -0.15 -6.58 12.03
CA SER A 161 1.21 -6.29 11.57
C SER A 161 2.14 -6.26 12.77
N TYR A 162 3.37 -6.69 12.55
CA TYR A 162 4.47 -6.54 13.47
C TYR A 162 5.60 -5.79 12.76
N TYR A 163 6.16 -4.80 13.43
CA TYR A 163 7.25 -3.98 12.96
C TYR A 163 8.40 -4.16 13.93
N SER A 164 9.58 -4.51 13.42
CA SER A 164 10.76 -4.59 14.27
C SER A 164 11.26 -3.21 14.72
N ASP A 165 10.92 -2.17 13.96
CA ASP A 165 11.37 -0.77 14.13
C ASP A 165 12.87 -0.70 14.47
N PHE A 166 13.68 -1.24 13.55
CA PHE A 166 15.15 -1.29 13.66
C PHE A 166 15.70 -2.10 14.85
N GLY A 167 14.85 -2.87 15.55
CA GLY A 167 15.20 -3.61 16.76
C GLY A 167 15.22 -2.74 18.03
N VAL A 168 14.82 -1.47 17.91
CA VAL A 168 14.93 -0.45 18.95
C VAL A 168 13.59 -0.30 19.67
N LEU A 169 12.50 -0.15 18.92
CA LEU A 169 11.15 0.07 19.43
C LEU A 169 10.12 -0.79 18.70
N PRO A 170 10.23 -2.13 18.77
CA PRO A 170 9.31 -3.01 18.06
C PRO A 170 7.86 -2.71 18.46
N LEU A 171 6.95 -2.86 17.50
CA LEU A 171 5.54 -2.55 17.67
C LEU A 171 4.68 -3.54 16.91
N TRP A 172 3.53 -3.86 17.49
CA TRP A 172 2.51 -4.63 16.81
C TRP A 172 1.27 -3.76 16.63
N SER A 173 0.55 -3.99 15.56
CA SER A 173 -0.72 -3.34 15.28
C SER A 173 -1.75 -4.35 14.84
N THR A 174 -3.00 -4.15 15.23
CA THR A 174 -4.14 -4.84 14.64
C THR A 174 -5.16 -3.81 14.21
N GLY A 175 -5.85 -4.06 13.11
CA GLY A 175 -6.84 -3.13 12.62
C GLY A 175 -8.01 -3.82 11.95
N LEU A 176 -9.13 -3.11 11.98
CA LEU A 176 -10.32 -3.41 11.22
C LEU A 176 -10.55 -2.26 10.24
N ASP A 177 -10.92 -2.57 9.02
CA ASP A 177 -11.27 -1.56 8.03
C ASP A 177 -12.57 -1.91 7.31
N ALA A 178 -13.25 -0.87 6.85
CA ALA A 178 -14.48 -0.99 6.08
C ALA A 178 -14.43 0.01 4.92
N SER A 179 -14.79 -0.45 3.73
CA SER A 179 -14.93 0.38 2.53
C SER A 179 -16.35 0.24 2.02
N TYR A 180 -17.07 1.36 1.97
CA TYR A 180 -18.45 1.41 1.54
C TYR A 180 -18.65 2.38 0.37
N HIS A 181 -19.22 1.89 -0.72
CA HIS A 181 -19.67 2.69 -1.85
C HIS A 181 -21.11 3.14 -1.61
N VAL A 182 -21.27 4.35 -1.08
CA VAL A 182 -22.57 4.96 -0.84
C VAL A 182 -23.32 5.21 -2.15
N SER A 183 -22.60 5.63 -3.18
CA SER A 183 -23.12 5.83 -4.53
C SER A 183 -22.03 5.58 -5.57
N ARG A 184 -22.38 5.67 -6.86
CA ARG A 184 -21.40 5.61 -7.97
C ARG A 184 -20.30 6.67 -7.85
N ASN A 185 -20.58 7.77 -7.15
CA ASN A 185 -19.68 8.91 -7.03
C ASN A 185 -19.08 9.05 -5.63
N LEU A 186 -19.56 8.33 -4.61
CA LEU A 186 -19.09 8.50 -3.24
C LEU A 186 -18.65 7.16 -2.65
N GLN A 187 -17.37 7.11 -2.27
CA GLN A 187 -16.78 6.04 -1.49
C GLN A 187 -16.38 6.59 -0.12
N ILE A 188 -16.65 5.81 0.93
CA ILE A 188 -16.21 6.10 2.29
C ILE A 188 -15.42 4.90 2.78
N ASP A 189 -14.20 5.14 3.21
CA ASP A 189 -13.35 4.15 3.86
C ASP A 189 -13.17 4.55 5.32
N GLY A 190 -13.37 3.61 6.23
CA GLY A 190 -13.12 3.77 7.66
C GLY A 190 -12.17 2.71 8.18
N GLY A 191 -11.47 3.02 9.25
CA GLY A 191 -10.55 2.10 9.91
C GLY A 191 -10.46 2.33 11.41
N LEU A 192 -10.25 1.26 12.14
CA LEU A 192 -9.86 1.25 13.55
C LEU A 192 -8.56 0.48 13.67
N ILE A 193 -7.52 1.12 14.20
CA ILE A 193 -6.18 0.53 14.33
C ILE A 193 -5.75 0.64 15.79
N TYR A 194 -5.57 -0.51 16.44
CA TYR A 194 -4.86 -0.63 17.70
C TYR A 194 -3.37 -0.83 17.42
N MET A 195 -2.52 -0.08 18.11
CA MET A 195 -1.07 -0.22 18.02
C MET A 195 -0.48 -0.22 19.42
N GLN A 196 0.53 -1.05 19.65
CA GLN A 196 1.22 -1.14 20.92
C GLN A 196 2.71 -1.43 20.74
N THR A 197 3.55 -0.78 21.54
CA THR A 197 4.97 -1.11 21.63
C THR A 197 5.15 -2.49 22.25
N ALA A 198 5.95 -3.34 21.61
CA ALA A 198 6.44 -4.57 22.18
C ALA A 198 7.59 -4.28 23.16
N GLY A 199 8.11 -5.35 23.79
CA GLY A 199 9.25 -5.25 24.71
C GLY A 199 10.43 -4.55 24.04
N ASN A 200 10.88 -3.45 24.64
CA ASN A 200 11.95 -2.60 24.12
C ASN A 200 12.93 -2.24 25.24
N MET A 201 14.15 -1.89 24.83
CA MET A 201 15.25 -1.55 25.73
C MET A 201 15.00 -0.29 26.58
N PHE A 202 14.02 0.55 26.22
CA PHE A 202 13.69 1.78 26.95
C PHE A 202 12.65 1.56 28.06
N GLY A 203 12.08 0.35 28.16
CA GLY A 203 10.99 0.04 29.09
C GLY A 203 9.73 0.86 28.82
N LEU A 204 9.51 1.28 27.57
CA LEU A 204 8.31 2.01 27.16
C LEU A 204 7.17 1.04 26.88
N SER A 205 5.99 1.33 27.40
CA SER A 205 4.76 0.61 27.08
C SER A 205 3.71 1.63 26.73
N GLN A 206 3.54 1.81 25.42
CA GLN A 206 2.61 2.77 24.85
C GLN A 206 1.65 2.02 23.94
N SER A 207 0.36 2.36 24.04
CA SER A 207 -0.67 1.86 23.14
C SER A 207 -1.58 2.99 22.68
N ALA A 208 -2.14 2.84 21.49
CA ALA A 208 -3.09 3.77 20.93
C ALA A 208 -4.14 3.04 20.09
N VAL A 209 -5.40 3.38 20.29
CA VAL A 209 -6.48 3.06 19.36
C VAL A 209 -6.71 4.30 18.50
N THR A 210 -6.65 4.13 17.20
CA THR A 210 -6.85 5.20 16.22
C THR A 210 -8.06 4.89 15.38
N MET A 211 -8.86 5.91 15.10
CA MET A 211 -9.91 5.86 14.11
C MET A 211 -9.50 6.70 12.91
N ASP A 212 -9.60 6.13 11.71
CA ASP A 212 -9.40 6.81 10.44
C ASP A 212 -10.68 6.78 9.60
N LEU A 213 -10.89 7.86 8.87
CA LEU A 213 -11.99 8.02 7.94
C LEU A 213 -11.52 8.79 6.71
N HIS A 214 -11.98 8.33 5.57
CA HIS A 214 -11.69 8.88 4.27
C HIS A 214 -12.95 8.89 3.42
N GLY A 215 -13.24 10.03 2.81
CA GLY A 215 -14.26 10.15 1.80
C GLY A 215 -13.61 10.49 0.46
N ARG A 216 -13.96 9.74 -0.58
CA ARG A 216 -13.62 10.06 -1.97
C ARG A 216 -14.89 10.32 -2.75
N TYR A 217 -14.98 11.53 -3.30
CA TYR A 217 -16.10 11.97 -4.12
C TYR A 217 -15.66 12.23 -5.55
N ARG A 218 -16.35 11.62 -6.51
CA ARG A 218 -16.15 11.82 -7.94
C ARG A 218 -17.00 13.00 -8.41
N LEU A 219 -16.34 14.06 -8.84
CA LEU A 219 -17.01 15.22 -9.44
C LEU A 219 -17.41 14.92 -10.89
N ASN A 220 -16.48 14.37 -11.66
CA ASN A 220 -16.67 13.94 -13.04
C ASN A 220 -15.71 12.78 -13.35
N ASP A 221 -15.52 12.44 -14.63
CA ASP A 221 -14.70 11.28 -14.98
C ASP A 221 -13.21 11.41 -14.60
N ASP A 222 -12.71 12.65 -14.53
CA ASP A 222 -11.28 12.94 -14.34
C ASP A 222 -10.96 13.52 -12.96
N TRP A 223 -11.94 14.17 -12.31
CA TRP A 223 -11.78 14.92 -11.07
C TRP A 223 -12.40 14.22 -9.86
N PHE A 224 -11.61 14.11 -8.81
CA PHE A 224 -12.00 13.54 -7.53
C PHE A 224 -11.62 14.50 -6.40
N LEU A 225 -12.49 14.59 -5.40
CA LEU A 225 -12.24 15.26 -4.13
C LEU A 225 -12.03 14.18 -3.07
N ASN A 226 -10.96 14.32 -2.29
CA ASN A 226 -10.71 13.44 -1.18
C ASN A 226 -10.71 14.26 0.11
N ALA A 227 -11.35 13.71 1.14
CA ALA A 227 -11.36 14.25 2.49
C ALA A 227 -10.82 13.18 3.44
N TYR A 228 -9.90 13.57 4.31
CA TYR A 228 -9.20 12.68 5.21
C TYR A 228 -9.35 13.17 6.65
N GLY A 229 -9.51 12.24 7.57
CA GLY A 229 -9.51 12.52 8.99
C GLY A 229 -9.10 11.29 9.77
N GLY A 230 -8.31 11.49 10.81
CA GLY A 230 -8.04 10.43 11.76
C GLY A 230 -7.59 10.99 13.09
N MET A 231 -7.92 10.28 14.16
CA MET A 231 -7.47 10.68 15.50
C MET A 231 -7.31 9.46 16.41
N PRO A 232 -6.35 9.51 17.35
CA PRO A 232 -6.29 8.55 18.42
C PRO A 232 -7.49 8.78 19.36
N VAL A 233 -8.34 7.76 19.50
CA VAL A 233 -9.51 7.79 20.38
C VAL A 233 -9.18 7.30 21.79
N MET A 234 -8.12 6.49 21.93
CA MET A 234 -7.58 6.05 23.21
C MET A 234 -6.06 6.04 23.13
N GLN A 235 -5.39 6.47 24.20
CA GLN A 235 -3.94 6.40 24.32
C GLN A 235 -3.59 6.00 25.75
N GLN A 236 -2.63 5.10 25.89
CA GLN A 236 -2.08 4.71 27.18
C GLN A 236 -0.56 4.80 27.12
N ASN A 237 0.03 5.28 28.20
CA ASN A 237 1.47 5.38 28.37
C ASN A 237 1.82 4.99 29.80
N ASN A 238 2.75 4.05 29.95
CA ASN A 238 3.24 3.64 31.27
C ASN A 238 4.06 4.71 31.99
N ARG A 239 4.47 5.79 31.29
CA ARG A 239 5.14 6.95 31.87
C ARG A 239 4.27 8.21 31.75
N PRO A 240 3.36 8.48 32.71
CA PRO A 240 2.55 9.68 32.69
C PRO A 240 3.45 10.93 32.72
N GLY A 241 3.29 11.80 31.72
CA GLY A 241 4.08 13.04 31.56
C GLY A 241 5.07 13.05 30.40
N ILE A 242 5.38 11.91 29.79
CA ILE A 242 6.18 11.84 28.56
C ILE A 242 5.22 11.80 27.35
N PRO A 243 5.43 12.61 26.29
CA PRO A 243 4.62 12.53 25.09
C PRO A 243 4.73 11.15 24.43
N MET A 244 3.70 10.77 23.67
CA MET A 244 3.75 9.57 22.84
C MET A 244 4.92 9.66 21.85
N MET A 245 5.56 8.52 21.56
CA MET A 245 6.68 8.49 20.61
C MET A 245 6.23 8.84 19.19
N PRO A 246 7.10 9.44 18.34
CA PRO A 246 6.79 9.79 16.95
C PRO A 246 6.17 8.69 16.08
N VAL A 247 6.48 7.43 16.40
CA VAL A 247 5.91 6.25 15.76
C VAL A 247 4.41 6.05 16.05
N MET A 248 3.86 6.74 17.05
CA MET A 248 2.47 6.65 17.47
C MET A 248 1.57 7.55 16.64
N ASN A 249 0.35 7.08 16.36
CA ASN A 249 -0.59 7.81 15.52
C ASN A 249 -1.00 9.15 16.14
N THR A 250 -0.98 10.20 15.31
CA THR A 250 -1.40 11.55 15.66
C THR A 250 -2.71 11.91 15.00
N PRO A 251 -3.45 12.88 15.55
CA PRO A 251 -4.60 13.41 14.87
C PRO A 251 -4.19 14.17 13.61
N TYR A 252 -4.92 13.93 12.53
CA TYR A 252 -4.77 14.58 11.25
C TYR A 252 -6.13 14.81 10.59
N TYR A 253 -6.21 15.83 9.76
CA TYR A 253 -7.34 16.06 8.87
C TYR A 253 -6.86 16.81 7.64
N GLY A 254 -7.56 16.69 6.53
CA GLY A 254 -7.18 17.40 5.33
C GLY A 254 -8.07 17.08 4.15
N GLY A 255 -7.72 17.67 3.03
CA GLY A 255 -8.37 17.41 1.78
C GLY A 255 -7.40 17.55 0.62
N SER A 256 -7.72 16.85 -0.45
CA SER A 256 -6.99 16.93 -1.69
C SER A 256 -7.93 16.85 -2.88
N VAL A 257 -7.38 17.25 -4.02
CA VAL A 257 -8.00 17.14 -5.33
C VAL A 257 -7.12 16.22 -6.16
N GLU A 258 -7.75 15.24 -6.77
CA GLU A 258 -7.13 14.26 -7.65
C GLU A 258 -7.65 14.50 -9.06
N TYR A 259 -6.73 14.61 -10.01
CA TYR A 259 -7.01 14.80 -11.43
C TYR A 259 -6.34 13.70 -12.25
N TRP A 260 -7.11 13.00 -13.08
CA TRP A 260 -6.61 12.00 -14.01
C TRP A 260 -6.44 12.63 -15.40
N PHE A 261 -5.23 12.60 -15.93
CA PHE A 261 -4.96 13.05 -17.30
C PHE A 261 -5.50 12.06 -18.33
N ASN A 262 -5.55 10.79 -17.96
CA ASN A 262 -6.03 9.67 -18.76
C ASN A 262 -6.37 8.49 -17.83
N SER A 263 -6.69 7.31 -18.38
CA SER A 263 -7.04 6.12 -17.60
C SER A 263 -5.89 5.54 -16.76
N THR A 264 -4.64 5.96 -16.98
CA THR A 264 -3.44 5.36 -16.38
C THR A 264 -2.62 6.31 -15.53
N THR A 265 -2.75 7.62 -15.70
CA THR A 265 -1.89 8.63 -15.05
C THR A 265 -2.74 9.76 -14.49
N GLY A 266 -2.47 10.11 -13.23
CA GLY A 266 -3.10 11.24 -12.55
C GLY A 266 -2.14 11.95 -11.60
N VAL A 267 -2.61 13.05 -11.04
CA VAL A 267 -1.93 13.82 -10.00
C VAL A 267 -2.91 14.10 -8.87
N GLU A 268 -2.41 14.06 -7.64
CA GLU A 268 -3.14 14.47 -6.47
C GLU A 268 -2.41 15.65 -5.80
N SER A 269 -3.16 16.69 -5.45
CA SER A 269 -2.64 17.84 -4.73
C SER A 269 -3.59 18.27 -3.62
N GLY A 270 -3.05 18.57 -2.44
CA GLY A 270 -3.87 18.99 -1.30
C GLY A 270 -3.05 19.45 -0.10
N VAL A 271 -3.75 19.65 1.00
CA VAL A 271 -3.14 20.01 2.29
C VAL A 271 -3.72 19.11 3.37
N ILE A 272 -2.83 18.53 4.16
CA ILE A 272 -3.17 17.77 5.35
C ILE A 272 -2.61 18.51 6.56
N TRP A 273 -3.47 18.83 7.50
CA TRP A 273 -3.09 19.32 8.81
C TRP A 273 -2.90 18.15 9.75
N MET A 274 -1.84 18.21 10.52
CA MET A 274 -1.48 17.14 11.43
C MET A 274 -0.82 17.68 12.66
N ARG A 275 -1.02 16.97 13.76
CA ARG A 275 -0.42 17.37 15.02
C ARG A 275 1.05 17.04 15.01
N ASP A 276 1.87 18.08 15.06
CA ASP A 276 3.30 17.96 15.28
C ASP A 276 3.53 17.37 16.69
N MET A 277 4.34 16.31 16.77
CA MET A 277 4.53 15.57 18.01
C MET A 277 5.48 16.25 18.99
N PHE A 278 6.33 17.14 18.52
CA PHE A 278 7.27 17.89 19.36
C PHE A 278 6.64 19.16 19.92
N THR A 279 5.80 19.84 19.13
CA THR A 279 5.19 21.11 19.51
C THR A 279 3.73 20.99 19.90
N GLY A 280 3.09 19.86 19.60
CA GLY A 280 1.68 19.61 19.87
C GLY A 280 0.70 20.42 19.02
N LYS A 281 1.19 21.30 18.12
CA LYS A 281 0.40 22.19 17.26
C LYS A 281 0.04 21.50 15.94
N MET A 282 -1.11 21.85 15.37
CA MET A 282 -1.44 21.43 14.01
C MET A 282 -0.57 22.19 13.00
N ARG A 283 0.09 21.46 12.10
CA ARG A 283 0.89 22.04 11.01
C ARG A 283 0.33 21.60 9.66
N PRO A 284 0.17 22.55 8.70
CA PRO A 284 -0.20 22.21 7.34
C PRO A 284 0.99 21.51 6.67
N GLN A 285 0.68 20.51 5.87
CA GLN A 285 1.66 19.79 5.08
C GLN A 285 1.10 19.57 3.68
N PRO A 286 1.83 20.01 2.65
CA PRO A 286 1.38 19.83 1.28
C PRO A 286 1.42 18.34 0.91
N LYS A 287 0.33 17.85 0.32
CA LYS A 287 0.28 16.54 -0.32
C LYS A 287 0.43 16.75 -1.82
N LEU A 288 1.43 16.11 -2.41
CA LEU A 288 1.65 16.07 -3.86
C LEU A 288 2.04 14.64 -4.22
N GLU A 289 1.22 13.98 -5.04
CA GLU A 289 1.42 12.59 -5.41
C GLU A 289 1.12 12.38 -6.90
N LEU A 290 1.99 11.62 -7.58
CA LEU A 290 1.72 11.13 -8.92
C LEU A 290 1.05 9.77 -8.83
N LEU A 291 -0.10 9.64 -9.48
CA LEU A 291 -0.90 8.44 -9.45
C LEU A 291 -0.71 7.67 -10.75
N PHE A 292 -0.48 6.36 -10.61
CA PHE A 292 -0.36 5.45 -11.74
C PHE A 292 -1.33 4.29 -11.56
N ARG A 293 -2.12 3.99 -12.59
CA ARG A 293 -2.86 2.73 -12.71
C ARG A 293 -2.12 1.86 -13.74
N PRO A 294 -1.79 0.61 -13.40
CA PRO A 294 -1.23 -0.30 -14.39
C PRO A 294 -2.17 -0.39 -15.60
N GLY A 295 -1.62 -0.16 -16.78
CA GLY A 295 -2.33 -0.36 -18.04
C GLY A 295 -2.67 -1.85 -18.22
N ARG A 296 -3.79 -2.11 -18.90
CA ARG A 296 -4.21 -3.46 -19.30
C ARG A 296 -3.17 -4.16 -20.16
#